data_AF-A0A7X7RVW9-F1
#
_entry.id   AF-A0A7X7RVW9-F1
#
_cell.length_a   1.000
_cell.length_b   1.000
_cell.length_c   1.000
_cell.angle_alpha   90.00
_cell.angle_beta   90.00
_cell.angle_gamma   90.00
#
_symmetry.space_group_name_H-M   'P 1'
#
loop_
_entity.id
_entity.type
_entity.pdbx_description
1 polymer ?
#
loop_
_entity_poly.entity_id
_entity_poly.type
_entity_poly.pdbx_seq_one_letter_code
_entity_poly.pdbx_strand_id
1 'polypeptide(L)'
;LGKLSSFYHRNIGVFAKKLNIDIILTLGDKSKITGSVSGLKWKHFEDIDTLNKHLSGITLKGDAILIKGSRVMNMDKIVDYLLEKFGG
;
A
#
# COMPACT_ATOMS: atom_id res chain seq x y z
N LEU A 1 -9.14 2.34 -18.11
CA LEU A 1 -9.34 3.45 -17.14
C LEU A 1 -8.07 4.32 -17.07
N GLY A 2 -7.88 5.26 -18.01
CA GLY A 2 -6.64 6.07 -18.11
C GLY A 2 -6.67 7.42 -17.38
N LYS A 3 -7.84 8.08 -17.29
CA LYS A 3 -7.99 9.40 -16.63
C LYS A 3 -8.50 9.31 -15.18
N LEU A 4 -9.18 8.22 -14.81
CA LEU A 4 -9.73 8.00 -13.47
C LEU A 4 -8.67 7.55 -12.46
N SER A 5 -7.57 6.93 -12.90
CA SER A 5 -6.50 6.45 -12.03
C SER A 5 -5.90 7.59 -11.21
N SER A 6 -5.49 8.70 -11.84
CA SER A 6 -4.94 9.87 -11.15
C SER A 6 -5.94 10.52 -10.17
N PHE A 7 -7.23 10.54 -10.53
CA PHE A 7 -8.29 11.04 -9.67
C PHE A 7 -8.46 10.16 -8.42
N TYR A 8 -8.44 8.83 -8.55
CA TYR A 8 -8.50 7.93 -7.39
C TYR A 8 -7.22 7.96 -6.55
N HIS A 9 -6.03 8.07 -7.15
CA HIS A 9 -4.78 8.18 -6.39
C HIS A 9 -4.77 9.41 -5.49
N ARG A 10 -5.24 10.55 -5.99
CA ARG A 10 -5.33 11.79 -5.20
C ARG A 10 -6.43 11.70 -4.14
N ASN A 11 -7.61 11.16 -4.48
CA ASN A 11 -8.70 11.05 -3.53
C ASN A 11 -8.41 10.03 -2.41
N ILE A 12 -7.76 8.90 -2.69
CA ILE A 12 -7.36 7.95 -1.64
C ILE A 12 -6.43 8.62 -0.63
N GLY A 13 -5.46 9.43 -1.07
CA GLY A 13 -4.61 10.19 -0.16
C GLY A 13 -5.39 11.14 0.75
N VAL A 14 -6.41 11.82 0.21
CA VAL A 14 -7.27 12.73 0.98
C VAL A 14 -8.24 11.97 1.92
N PHE A 15 -8.76 10.82 1.51
CA PHE A 15 -9.64 9.98 2.33
C PHE A 15 -8.88 9.19 3.40
N ALA A 16 -7.63 8.80 3.15
CA ALA A 16 -6.76 8.10 4.09
C ALA A 16 -6.66 8.81 5.45
N LYS A 17 -6.60 10.14 5.43
CA LYS A 17 -6.57 10.97 6.64
C LYS A 17 -7.84 10.84 7.50
N LYS A 18 -8.99 10.52 6.91
CA LYS A 18 -10.25 10.28 7.62
C LYS A 18 -10.41 8.82 8.08
N LEU A 19 -9.56 7.92 7.59
CA LEU A 19 -9.63 6.48 7.82
C LEU A 19 -8.70 6.00 8.94
N ASN A 20 -8.11 6.91 9.73
CA ASN A 20 -7.10 6.58 10.76
C ASN A 20 -5.97 5.68 10.22
N ILE A 21 -5.48 5.97 9.00
CA ILE A 21 -4.36 5.23 8.43
C ILE A 21 -3.06 5.70 9.07
N ASP A 22 -2.35 4.79 9.74
CA ASP A 22 -1.06 5.09 10.39
C ASP A 22 0.09 5.23 9.39
N ILE A 23 0.11 4.39 8.35
CA ILE A 23 1.18 4.33 7.35
C ILE A 23 0.68 3.98 5.96
N ILE A 24 1.26 4.61 4.93
CA ILE A 24 1.05 4.25 3.52
C ILE A 24 2.34 3.69 2.92
N LEU A 25 2.30 2.46 2.42
CA LEU A 25 3.37 1.89 1.61
C LEU A 25 2.98 1.91 0.13
N THR A 26 3.90 2.28 -0.75
CA THR A 26 3.67 2.40 -2.20
C THR A 26 4.70 1.57 -2.97
N LEU A 27 4.27 0.89 -4.03
CA LEU A 27 5.11 0.06 -4.89
C LEU A 27 5.02 0.54 -6.36
N GLY A 28 6.15 0.86 -6.97
CA GLY A 28 6.27 1.32 -8.36
C GLY A 28 5.90 2.80 -8.60
N ASP A 29 6.59 3.45 -9.53
CA ASP A 29 6.64 4.92 -9.69
C ASP A 29 5.27 5.62 -9.70
N LYS A 30 4.29 5.03 -10.39
CA LYS A 30 2.95 5.61 -10.52
C LYS A 30 2.22 5.74 -9.18
N SER A 31 2.54 4.90 -8.20
CA SER A 31 1.87 4.91 -6.90
C SER A 31 2.50 5.89 -5.91
N LYS A 32 3.74 6.34 -6.15
CA LYS A 32 4.51 7.27 -5.29
C LYS A 32 3.75 8.56 -4.99
N ILE A 33 3.00 9.07 -5.97
CA ILE A 33 2.16 10.26 -5.82
C ILE A 33 1.09 10.09 -4.72
N THR A 34 0.61 8.87 -4.48
CA THR A 34 -0.42 8.59 -3.45
C THR A 34 0.14 8.86 -2.06
N GLY A 35 1.36 8.39 -1.78
CA GLY A 35 2.05 8.63 -0.52
C GLY A 35 2.40 10.10 -0.35
N SER A 36 3.00 10.72 -1.38
CA SER A 36 3.51 12.09 -1.28
C SER A 36 2.44 13.15 -1.02
N VAL A 37 1.21 12.96 -1.53
CA VAL A 37 0.11 13.92 -1.33
C VAL A 37 -0.78 13.59 -0.12
N SER A 38 -0.54 12.48 0.58
CA SER A 38 -1.41 12.02 1.68
C SER A 38 -1.28 12.86 2.95
N GLY A 39 -0.12 13.46 3.20
CA GLY A 39 0.19 14.09 4.48
C GLY A 39 0.31 13.11 5.66
N LEU A 40 0.40 11.80 5.40
CA LEU A 40 0.60 10.74 6.39
C LEU A 40 2.05 10.26 6.39
N LYS A 41 2.43 9.39 7.35
CA LYS A 41 3.68 8.65 7.25
C LYS A 41 3.60 7.73 6.03
N TRP A 42 4.64 7.74 5.20
CA TRP A 42 4.64 6.92 4.00
C TRP A 42 6.05 6.49 3.59
N LYS A 43 6.11 5.41 2.80
CA LYS A 43 7.36 4.91 2.21
C LYS A 43 7.13 4.35 0.82
N HIS A 44 8.11 4.54 -0.06
CA HIS A 44 8.10 4.03 -1.42
C HIS A 44 9.06 2.85 -1.59
N PHE A 45 8.67 1.91 -2.45
CA PHE A 45 9.43 0.72 -2.81
C PHE A 45 9.38 0.54 -4.33
N GLU A 46 10.49 0.06 -4.89
CA GLU A 46 10.62 -0.24 -6.32
C GLU A 46 10.38 -1.72 -6.60
N ASP A 47 10.60 -2.59 -5.59
CA ASP A 47 10.45 -4.03 -5.68
C ASP A 47 9.58 -4.60 -4.54
N ILE A 48 8.98 -5.76 -4.81
CA ILE A 48 8.04 -6.42 -3.89
C ILE A 48 8.75 -7.06 -2.69
N ASP A 49 10.01 -7.47 -2.84
CA ASP A 49 10.74 -8.20 -1.80
C ASP A 49 11.16 -7.25 -0.66
N THR A 50 11.62 -6.04 -0.99
CA THR A 50 11.93 -5.00 -0.01
C THR A 50 10.68 -4.48 0.68
N LEU A 51 9.56 -4.35 -0.05
CA LEU A 51 8.26 -4.05 0.52
C LEU A 51 7.85 -5.12 1.54
N ASN A 52 7.87 -6.40 1.16
CA ASN A 52 7.47 -7.51 2.01
C ASN A 52 8.33 -7.62 3.27
N LYS A 53 9.65 -7.48 3.14
CA LYS A 53 10.57 -7.44 4.30
C LYS A 53 10.20 -6.31 5.25
N HIS A 54 10.00 -5.09 4.73
CA HIS A 54 9.63 -3.94 5.57
C HIS A 54 8.27 -4.12 6.23
N LEU A 55 7.26 -4.50 5.46
CA LEU A 55 5.90 -4.74 5.95
C LEU A 55 5.93 -5.73 7.11
N SER A 56 6.66 -6.83 6.94
CA SER A 56 6.75 -7.85 7.98
C SER A 56 7.48 -7.43 9.25
N GLY A 57 8.36 -6.43 9.18
CA GLY A 57 9.05 -5.88 10.34
C GLY A 57 8.23 -4.84 11.10
N ILE A 58 7.13 -4.34 10.50
CA ILE A 58 6.27 -3.33 11.12
C ILE A 58 4.89 -3.86 11.48
N THR A 59 4.43 -4.96 10.87
CA THR A 59 3.13 -5.56 11.15
C THR A 59 3.12 -6.27 12.51
N LEU A 60 2.13 -5.94 13.32
CA LEU A 60 1.85 -6.57 14.61
C LEU A 60 0.49 -7.30 14.56
N LYS A 61 0.28 -8.19 15.53
CA LYS A 61 -1.00 -8.88 15.68
C LYS A 61 -2.11 -7.87 15.98
N GLY A 62 -3.18 -7.90 15.20
CA GLY A 62 -4.32 -6.99 15.33
C GLY A 62 -4.30 -5.82 14.35
N ASP A 63 -3.21 -5.62 13.60
CA ASP A 63 -3.16 -4.61 12.55
C ASP A 63 -4.09 -4.97 11.38
N ALA A 64 -4.70 -3.94 10.79
CA ALA A 64 -5.49 -4.08 9.57
C ALA A 64 -4.67 -3.60 8.36
N ILE A 65 -4.50 -4.46 7.36
CA ILE A 65 -3.74 -4.14 6.14
C ILE A 65 -4.68 -4.12 4.94
N LEU A 66 -4.75 -2.98 4.25
CA LEU A 66 -5.45 -2.84 2.97
C LEU A 66 -4.46 -2.87 1.81
N ILE A 67 -4.56 -3.89 0.95
CA ILE A 67 -3.78 -3.97 -0.29
C ILE A 67 -4.61 -3.45 -1.44
N LYS A 68 -4.04 -2.54 -2.23
CA LYS A 68 -4.65 -2.01 -3.45
C LYS A 68 -3.63 -1.86 -4.57
N GLY A 69 -3.95 -2.42 -5.74
CA GLY A 69 -3.18 -2.23 -6.97
C GLY A 69 -4.01 -2.60 -8.20
N SER A 70 -3.48 -2.30 -9.39
CA SER A 70 -4.08 -2.82 -10.62
C SER A 70 -3.79 -4.32 -10.76
N ARG A 71 -4.70 -5.07 -11.41
CA ARG A 71 -4.57 -6.53 -11.62
C ARG A 71 -3.24 -6.98 -12.24
N VAL A 72 -2.52 -6.05 -12.89
CA VAL A 72 -1.23 -6.30 -13.56
C VAL A 72 -0.06 -6.31 -12.56
N MET A 73 -0.20 -5.76 -11.34
CA MET A 73 0.91 -5.60 -10.39
C MET A 73 1.14 -6.82 -9.48
N ASN A 74 0.59 -8.01 -9.79
CA ASN A 74 0.77 -9.23 -8.99
C ASN A 74 0.52 -9.00 -7.48
N MET A 75 -0.50 -8.21 -7.14
CA MET A 75 -0.85 -7.89 -5.75
C MET A 75 -1.18 -9.13 -4.93
N ASP A 76 -1.61 -10.20 -5.60
CA ASP A 76 -1.86 -11.52 -5.00
C ASP A 76 -0.61 -12.05 -4.27
N LYS A 77 0.59 -11.80 -4.80
CA LYS A 77 1.85 -12.19 -4.13
C LYS A 77 2.05 -11.52 -2.77
N ILE A 78 1.57 -10.30 -2.59
CA ILE A 78 1.64 -9.60 -1.30
C ILE A 78 0.61 -10.19 -0.34
N VAL A 79 -0.59 -10.51 -0.84
CA VAL A 79 -1.65 -11.16 -0.06
C VAL A 79 -1.17 -12.53 0.43
N ASP A 80 -0.67 -13.36 -0.48
CA ASP A 80 -0.16 -14.71 -0.16
C ASP A 80 0.95 -14.64 0.87
N TYR A 81 1.93 -13.74 0.69
CA TYR A 81 3.00 -13.51 1.66
C TYR A 81 2.48 -13.16 3.06
N LEU A 82 1.45 -12.31 3.15
CA LEU A 82 0.86 -11.94 4.43
C LEU A 82 0.06 -13.08 5.06
N LEU A 83 -0.68 -13.85 4.26
CA LEU A 83 -1.42 -15.01 4.75
C LEU A 83 -0.48 -16.10 5.27
N GLU A 84 0.63 -16.38 4.57
CA GLU A 84 1.65 -17.32 5.05
C GLU A 84 2.28 -16.86 6.36
N LYS A 85 2.51 -15.56 6.52
CA LYS A 85 3.23 -15.02 7.67
C LYS A 85 2.35 -14.74 8.89
N PHE A 86 1.07 -14.41 8.69
CA PHE A 86 0.17 -13.91 9.72
C PHE A 86 -1.22 -14.57 9.75
N GLY A 87 -1.55 -15.45 8.79
CA GLY A 87 -2.88 -16.07 8.66
C GLY A 87 -3.15 -17.25 9.60
N GLY A 88 -2.36 -17.41 10.66
CA GLY A 88 -2.50 -18.45 11.69
C GLY A 88 -3.35 -18.04 12.89
#